data_AF-A0A486QE13-F1
#
_entry.id   AF-A0A486QE13-F1
#
_cell.length_a   1.000
_cell.length_b   1.000
_cell.length_c   1.000
_cell.angle_alpha   90.00
_cell.angle_beta   90.00
_cell.angle_gamma   90.00
#
_symmetry.space_group_name_H-M   'P 1'
#
loop_
_entity.id
_entity.type
_entity.pdbx_description
1 polymer ?
#
loop_
_entity_poly.entity_id
_entity_poly.type
_entity_poly.pdbx_seq_one_letter_code
_entity_poly.pdbx_strand_id
1 'polypeptide(L)'
;MTILIQDSLRRAVEAASGGAQTVLYTSAGDPSFVNIIPKFDVSTIDASLGSGTHPAFIVNGVEIDQIFVGTYPGSIVNGQLLSLPDRAPAVSVPYNDGISLARAAGPGWHAMTNAEWAAIALLCYSQGHSPRGNTKWGLSSDNISEKGRRVDGMTAGAESGTGLTLTGSGPVSWRHNRDYAGIADLAGNVWEQVTGVRFCGGELQIMTNNNAAMGSTDHSLSSTAWKAVSGVDGSLLIPTGTGTAGTDSWVPTTTNSVRIDISGTGNYTLVYGENTLFTSARNPGATPVAEAALRVLRRLMLFPLAGLVSDDSLSYSKGGEVMTLRGGAYSNGTGGGINALLANRGRTSVGQSNSGVRPVYYKP
;
A
#
# COMPACT_ATOMS: atom_id res chain seq x y z
N MET A 1 -26.89 -32.75 14.62
CA MET A 1 -26.42 -31.80 15.65
C MET A 1 -25.45 -30.84 14.97
N THR A 2 -25.97 -29.76 14.43
CA THR A 2 -25.17 -28.73 13.74
C THR A 2 -24.66 -27.80 14.82
N ILE A 3 -23.42 -28.00 15.28
CA ILE A 3 -22.76 -27.01 16.12
C ILE A 3 -22.71 -25.73 15.28
N LEU A 4 -23.37 -24.67 15.76
CA LEU A 4 -23.23 -23.31 15.24
C LEU A 4 -21.79 -22.87 15.50
N ILE A 5 -20.85 -23.29 14.64
CA ILE A 5 -19.44 -22.85 14.62
C ILE A 5 -19.33 -21.40 14.11
N GLN A 6 -20.45 -20.78 13.71
CA GLN A 6 -20.53 -19.35 13.41
C GLN A 6 -20.40 -18.56 14.71
N ASP A 7 -19.15 -18.37 15.14
CA ASP A 7 -18.55 -17.13 15.67
C ASP A 7 -17.48 -17.36 16.75
N SER A 8 -17.12 -18.60 17.10
CA SER A 8 -16.11 -18.87 18.13
C SER A 8 -14.72 -18.35 17.76
N LEU A 9 -14.34 -18.48 16.48
CA LEU A 9 -13.07 -17.95 15.97
C LEU A 9 -13.01 -16.42 16.08
N ARG A 10 -14.05 -15.73 15.59
CA ARG A 10 -14.13 -14.26 15.68
C ARG A 10 -14.03 -13.80 17.12
N ARG A 11 -14.84 -14.37 18.02
CA ARG A 11 -14.82 -14.02 19.45
C ARG A 11 -13.46 -14.26 20.10
N ALA A 12 -12.80 -15.37 19.77
CA ALA A 12 -11.46 -15.65 20.27
C ALA A 12 -10.44 -14.60 19.80
N VAL A 13 -10.51 -14.19 18.53
CA VAL A 13 -9.63 -13.16 17.96
C VAL A 13 -9.91 -11.78 18.57
N GLU A 14 -11.17 -11.39 18.68
CA GLU A 14 -11.58 -10.13 19.30
C GLU A 14 -11.18 -10.09 20.78
N ALA A 15 -11.41 -11.17 21.53
CA ALA A 15 -11.00 -11.25 22.93
C ALA A 15 -9.47 -11.20 23.10
N ALA A 16 -8.72 -11.95 22.30
CA ALA A 16 -7.26 -11.99 22.37
C ALA A 16 -6.60 -10.67 21.96
N SER A 17 -7.25 -9.89 21.09
CA SER A 17 -6.76 -8.60 20.61
C SER A 17 -7.31 -7.39 21.36
N GLY A 18 -8.17 -7.60 22.37
CA GLY A 18 -8.88 -6.51 23.04
C GLY A 18 -9.76 -5.69 22.09
N GLY A 19 -10.24 -6.29 21.00
CA GLY A 19 -11.05 -5.64 19.96
C GLY A 19 -10.25 -4.96 18.84
N ALA A 20 -8.91 -5.02 18.85
CA ALA A 20 -8.09 -4.44 17.77
C ALA A 20 -8.13 -5.28 16.47
N GLN A 21 -8.51 -6.55 16.56
CA GLN A 21 -8.70 -7.46 15.42
C GLN A 21 -10.08 -8.10 15.48
N THR A 22 -10.59 -8.48 14.30
CA THR A 22 -11.76 -9.34 14.16
C THR A 22 -11.57 -10.30 12.99
N VAL A 23 -12.53 -11.22 12.83
CA VAL A 23 -12.64 -12.10 11.67
C VAL A 23 -13.91 -11.74 10.91
N LEU A 24 -13.74 -11.18 9.72
CA LEU A 24 -14.85 -10.97 8.80
C LEU A 24 -14.98 -12.19 7.90
N TYR A 25 -16.21 -12.55 7.55
CA TYR A 25 -16.47 -13.67 6.65
C TYR A 25 -16.85 -13.12 5.28
N THR A 26 -16.30 -13.74 4.23
CA THR A 26 -16.66 -13.42 2.85
C THR A 26 -18.12 -13.81 2.57
N SER A 27 -18.64 -13.41 1.41
CA SER A 27 -19.97 -13.86 0.96
C SER A 27 -20.05 -15.39 0.78
N ALA A 28 -18.91 -16.06 0.61
CA ALA A 28 -18.82 -17.52 0.57
C ALA A 28 -18.70 -18.17 1.96
N GLY A 29 -18.60 -17.37 3.03
CA GLY A 29 -18.44 -17.85 4.40
C GLY A 29 -17.00 -18.19 4.79
N ASP A 30 -16.00 -17.81 3.99
CA ASP A 30 -14.59 -18.02 4.31
C ASP A 30 -14.07 -16.92 5.26
N PRO A 31 -13.29 -17.24 6.30
CA PRO A 31 -12.79 -16.28 7.27
C PRO A 31 -11.63 -15.44 6.70
N SER A 32 -11.56 -14.18 7.10
CA SER A 32 -10.45 -13.27 6.82
C SER A 32 -10.15 -12.44 8.07
N PHE A 33 -8.92 -12.52 8.56
CA PHE A 33 -8.44 -11.81 9.74
C PHE A 33 -8.13 -10.38 9.38
N VAL A 34 -8.70 -9.44 10.12
CA VAL A 34 -8.55 -8.02 9.85
C VAL A 34 -8.23 -7.26 11.12
N ASN A 35 -7.40 -6.23 10.98
CA ASN A 35 -7.18 -5.18 11.94
C ASN A 35 -8.20 -4.07 11.73
N ILE A 36 -8.79 -3.60 12.82
CA ILE A 36 -9.71 -2.47 12.82
C ILE A 36 -8.87 -1.21 12.98
N ILE A 37 -8.86 -0.36 11.95
CA ILE A 37 -8.18 0.93 11.99
C ILE A 37 -9.23 2.03 12.07
N PRO A 38 -9.37 2.72 13.22
CA PRO A 38 -10.32 3.82 13.38
C PRO A 38 -9.93 5.02 12.52
N LYS A 39 -10.94 5.78 12.09
CA LYS A 39 -10.78 7.09 11.47
C LYS A 39 -9.97 8.00 12.40
N PHE A 40 -9.08 8.80 11.81
CA PHE A 40 -8.35 9.84 12.52
C PHE A 40 -8.29 11.13 11.70
N ASP A 41 -8.15 12.25 12.42
CA ASP A 41 -7.79 13.54 11.85
C ASP A 41 -6.28 13.59 11.65
N VAL A 42 -5.80 14.04 10.49
CA VAL A 42 -4.36 14.03 10.21
C VAL A 42 -3.53 14.92 11.16
N SER A 43 -4.16 15.89 11.83
CA SER A 43 -3.51 16.71 12.85
C SER A 43 -3.13 15.92 14.11
N THR A 44 -3.76 14.76 14.36
CA THR A 44 -3.35 13.88 15.47
C THR A 44 -2.11 13.07 15.14
N ILE A 45 -1.70 13.02 13.87
CA ILE A 45 -0.46 12.39 13.41
C ILE A 45 0.67 13.41 13.45
N ASP A 46 0.50 14.54 12.75
CA ASP A 46 1.48 15.62 12.70
C ASP A 46 0.80 16.91 12.20
N ALA A 47 1.05 18.03 12.87
CA ALA A 47 0.43 19.32 12.52
C ALA A 47 0.81 19.81 11.10
N SER A 48 1.97 19.43 10.56
CA SER A 48 2.40 19.78 9.20
C SER A 48 1.51 19.15 8.12
N LEU A 49 0.79 18.08 8.45
CA LEU A 49 -0.20 17.46 7.57
C LEU A 49 -1.48 18.30 7.46
N GLY A 50 -1.63 19.37 8.24
CA GLY A 50 -2.85 20.17 8.35
C GLY A 50 -3.90 19.49 9.22
N SER A 51 -5.18 19.67 8.91
CA SER A 51 -6.31 19.08 9.63
C SER A 51 -7.28 18.36 8.68
N GLY A 52 -8.26 17.67 9.26
CA GLY A 52 -9.32 16.95 8.58
C GLY A 52 -9.08 15.45 8.52
N THR A 53 -10.15 14.73 8.17
CA THR A 53 -10.15 13.28 8.01
C THR A 53 -9.12 12.82 6.99
N HIS A 54 -8.34 11.79 7.35
CA HIS A 54 -7.40 11.18 6.42
C HIS A 54 -8.13 10.56 5.20
N PRO A 55 -7.61 10.70 3.95
CA PRO A 55 -8.28 10.24 2.73
C PRO A 55 -8.78 8.79 2.73
N ALA A 56 -8.09 7.88 3.42
CA ALA A 56 -8.47 6.47 3.58
C ALA A 56 -9.89 6.27 4.12
N PHE A 57 -10.40 7.22 4.90
CA PHE A 57 -11.70 7.15 5.56
C PHE A 57 -12.78 7.94 4.83
N ILE A 58 -12.55 8.34 3.58
CA ILE A 58 -13.54 9.04 2.76
C ILE A 58 -13.78 8.25 1.49
N VAL A 59 -14.94 7.60 1.40
CA VAL A 59 -15.34 6.79 0.25
C VAL A 59 -16.59 7.40 -0.35
N ASN A 60 -16.57 7.69 -1.65
CA ASN A 60 -17.66 8.37 -2.36
C ASN A 60 -18.10 9.70 -1.73
N GLY A 61 -17.15 10.43 -1.13
CA GLY A 61 -17.43 11.68 -0.41
C GLY A 61 -18.06 11.50 0.98
N VAL A 62 -18.25 10.26 1.44
CA VAL A 62 -18.78 9.93 2.77
C VAL A 62 -17.65 9.52 3.69
N GLU A 63 -17.61 10.09 4.89
CA GLU A 63 -16.69 9.62 5.93
C GLU A 63 -17.16 8.29 6.51
N ILE A 64 -16.23 7.34 6.63
CA ILE A 64 -16.43 6.07 7.32
C ILE A 64 -15.64 6.05 8.63
N ASP A 65 -16.17 5.41 9.66
CA ASP A 65 -15.56 5.45 11.00
C ASP A 65 -14.33 4.56 11.14
N GLN A 66 -14.15 3.59 10.24
CA GLN A 66 -13.05 2.64 10.28
C GLN A 66 -12.87 1.90 8.96
N ILE A 67 -11.65 1.42 8.74
CA ILE A 67 -11.32 0.41 7.71
C ILE A 67 -10.85 -0.87 8.39
N PHE A 68 -11.02 -1.99 7.70
CA PHE A 68 -10.67 -3.32 8.18
C PHE A 68 -9.57 -3.90 7.31
N VAL A 69 -8.32 -3.73 7.71
CA VAL A 69 -7.16 -4.08 6.90
C VAL A 69 -6.77 -5.52 7.17
N GLY A 70 -6.56 -6.32 6.12
CA GLY A 70 -6.04 -7.69 6.27
C GLY A 70 -4.84 -7.72 7.21
N THR A 71 -4.95 -8.47 8.30
CA THR A 71 -3.88 -8.58 9.31
C THR A 71 -2.59 -9.10 8.69
N TYR A 72 -2.71 -9.95 7.68
CA TYR A 72 -1.62 -10.61 6.98
C TYR A 72 -1.65 -10.29 5.48
N PRO A 73 -0.52 -10.45 4.75
CA PRO A 73 -0.53 -10.49 3.30
C PRO A 73 -1.60 -11.45 2.76
N GLY A 74 -2.21 -11.12 1.63
CA GLY A 74 -3.31 -11.91 1.09
C GLY A 74 -2.85 -13.29 0.62
N SER A 75 -3.72 -14.28 0.76
CA SER A 75 -3.61 -15.62 0.17
C SER A 75 -4.82 -15.87 -0.72
N ILE A 76 -4.60 -16.51 -1.87
CA ILE A 76 -5.68 -16.87 -2.79
C ILE A 76 -6.26 -18.21 -2.36
N VAL A 77 -7.52 -18.22 -1.94
CA VAL A 77 -8.25 -19.40 -1.48
C VAL A 77 -9.62 -19.38 -2.12
N ASN A 78 -10.05 -20.49 -2.72
CA ASN A 78 -11.37 -20.63 -3.35
C ASN A 78 -11.71 -19.51 -4.36
N GLY A 79 -10.70 -18.97 -5.06
CA GLY A 79 -10.90 -17.86 -6.01
C GLY A 79 -11.13 -16.48 -5.37
N GLN A 80 -10.83 -16.32 -4.08
CA GLN A 80 -10.92 -15.06 -3.34
C GLN A 80 -9.58 -14.71 -2.69
N LEU A 81 -9.36 -13.42 -2.44
CA LEU A 81 -8.21 -12.95 -1.67
C LEU A 81 -8.58 -12.86 -0.18
N LEU A 82 -8.00 -13.72 0.64
CA LEU A 82 -8.23 -13.77 2.09
C LEU A 82 -6.98 -13.37 2.86
N SER A 83 -7.15 -12.80 4.06
CA SER A 83 -6.04 -12.56 4.97
C SER A 83 -6.03 -13.64 6.05
N LEU A 84 -5.05 -14.54 6.00
CA LEU A 84 -4.98 -15.72 6.87
C LEU A 84 -3.58 -15.85 7.47
N PRO A 85 -3.46 -16.24 8.76
CA PRO A 85 -2.18 -16.58 9.34
C PRO A 85 -1.65 -17.88 8.76
N ASP A 86 -0.32 -18.03 8.79
CA ASP A 86 0.38 -19.29 8.50
C ASP A 86 0.11 -19.86 7.10
N ARG A 87 0.01 -18.98 6.10
CA ARG A 87 -0.15 -19.34 4.69
C ARG A 87 1.01 -18.80 3.88
N ALA A 88 1.25 -19.40 2.71
CA ALA A 88 2.07 -18.74 1.71
C ALA A 88 1.35 -17.46 1.24
N PRO A 89 2.04 -16.30 1.22
CA PRO A 89 1.46 -15.10 0.65
C PRO A 89 1.24 -15.32 -0.86
N ALA A 90 0.20 -14.69 -1.40
CA ALA A 90 -0.02 -14.65 -2.83
C ALA A 90 1.12 -13.88 -3.49
N VAL A 91 1.66 -14.44 -4.57
CA VAL A 91 2.71 -13.83 -5.39
C VAL A 91 2.37 -13.99 -6.85
N SER A 92 3.01 -13.20 -7.70
CA SER A 92 2.77 -13.22 -9.14
C SER A 92 1.30 -12.91 -9.51
N VAL A 93 0.64 -12.02 -8.76
CA VAL A 93 -0.78 -11.68 -8.95
C VAL A 93 -0.92 -10.50 -9.91
N PRO A 94 -1.49 -10.65 -11.12
CA PRO A 94 -1.69 -9.51 -12.02
C PRO A 94 -2.60 -8.44 -11.41
N TYR A 95 -2.40 -7.17 -11.80
CA TYR A 95 -3.07 -6.03 -11.16
C TYR A 95 -4.61 -6.13 -11.16
N ASN A 96 -5.20 -6.43 -12.32
CA ASN A 96 -6.66 -6.57 -12.45
C ASN A 96 -7.19 -7.83 -11.73
N ASP A 97 -6.38 -8.89 -11.66
CA ASP A 97 -6.74 -10.11 -10.95
C ASP A 97 -6.76 -9.86 -9.45
N GLY A 98 -5.79 -9.12 -8.91
CA GLY A 98 -5.77 -8.69 -7.51
C GLY A 98 -7.04 -7.96 -7.09
N ILE A 99 -7.51 -7.02 -7.92
CA ILE A 99 -8.77 -6.31 -7.71
C ILE A 99 -9.96 -7.27 -7.75
N SER A 100 -9.99 -8.16 -8.75
CA SER A 100 -11.10 -9.09 -8.96
C SER A 100 -11.20 -10.13 -7.84
N LEU A 101 -10.06 -10.69 -7.40
CA LEU A 101 -9.97 -11.65 -6.30
C LEU A 101 -10.38 -11.05 -4.96
N ALA A 102 -10.02 -9.79 -4.70
CA ALA A 102 -10.46 -9.11 -3.49
C ALA A 102 -11.98 -8.83 -3.53
N ARG A 103 -12.51 -8.34 -4.65
CA ARG A 103 -13.96 -8.12 -4.83
C ARG A 103 -14.76 -9.41 -4.80
N ALA A 104 -14.18 -10.54 -5.19
CA ALA A 104 -14.82 -11.85 -5.13
C ALA A 104 -15.19 -12.28 -3.70
N ALA A 105 -14.54 -11.72 -2.67
CA ALA A 105 -14.90 -11.91 -1.27
C ALA A 105 -16.26 -11.27 -0.90
N GLY A 106 -16.78 -10.35 -1.71
CA GLY A 106 -18.11 -9.76 -1.57
C GLY A 106 -18.11 -8.23 -1.43
N PRO A 107 -19.30 -7.61 -1.32
CA PRO A 107 -19.43 -6.17 -1.18
C PRO A 107 -18.60 -5.63 0.00
N GLY A 108 -17.91 -4.50 -0.23
CA GLY A 108 -17.00 -3.88 0.74
C GLY A 108 -15.56 -4.39 0.69
N TRP A 109 -15.32 -5.62 0.20
CA TRP A 109 -13.96 -6.14 0.02
C TRP A 109 -13.30 -5.58 -1.24
N HIS A 110 -12.03 -5.19 -1.10
CA HIS A 110 -11.24 -4.60 -2.16
C HIS A 110 -9.74 -4.83 -1.92
N ALA A 111 -8.95 -4.66 -2.98
CA ALA A 111 -7.50 -4.68 -2.86
C ALA A 111 -7.04 -3.38 -2.19
N MET A 112 -6.15 -3.50 -1.21
CA MET A 112 -5.65 -2.39 -0.40
C MET A 112 -5.28 -1.18 -1.26
N THR A 113 -5.75 -0.01 -0.86
CA THR A 113 -5.50 1.23 -1.61
C THR A 113 -4.24 1.92 -1.10
N ASN A 114 -3.69 2.82 -1.92
CA ASN A 114 -2.58 3.66 -1.51
C ASN A 114 -2.93 4.57 -0.33
N ALA A 115 -4.19 5.04 -0.26
CA ALA A 115 -4.66 5.86 0.85
C ALA A 115 -4.63 5.04 2.16
N GLU A 116 -5.05 3.78 2.13
CA GLU A 116 -5.04 2.91 3.31
C GLU A 116 -3.63 2.54 3.74
N TRP A 117 -2.73 2.28 2.79
CA TRP A 117 -1.31 2.09 3.08
C TRP A 117 -0.71 3.31 3.75
N ALA A 118 -0.98 4.50 3.20
CA ALA A 118 -0.51 5.75 3.77
C ALA A 118 -1.05 5.99 5.19
N ALA A 119 -2.32 5.66 5.44
CA ALA A 119 -2.89 5.78 6.78
C ALA A 119 -2.12 4.93 7.81
N ILE A 120 -1.78 3.69 7.46
CA ILE A 120 -1.01 2.81 8.35
C ILE A 120 0.43 3.30 8.52
N ALA A 121 1.08 3.72 7.44
CA ALA A 121 2.42 4.28 7.49
C ALA A 121 2.49 5.53 8.39
N LEU A 122 1.47 6.39 8.34
CA LEU A 122 1.34 7.57 9.19
C LEU A 122 1.08 7.20 10.66
N LEU A 123 0.30 6.15 10.93
CA LEU A 123 0.14 5.63 12.29
C LEU A 123 1.47 5.11 12.85
N CYS A 124 2.22 4.34 12.06
CA CYS A 124 3.58 3.92 12.42
C CYS A 124 4.48 5.13 12.73
N TYR A 125 4.46 6.14 11.87
CA TYR A 125 5.18 7.39 12.07
C TYR A 125 4.81 8.08 13.40
N SER A 126 3.52 8.25 13.69
CA SER A 126 3.05 8.90 14.93
C SER A 126 3.49 8.17 16.20
N GLN A 127 3.76 6.87 16.11
CA GLN A 127 4.23 6.03 17.20
C GLN A 127 5.77 6.01 17.30
N GLY A 128 6.48 6.73 16.43
CA GLY A 128 7.95 6.70 16.37
C GLY A 128 8.49 5.32 16.02
N HIS A 129 7.78 4.56 15.20
CA HIS A 129 8.14 3.19 14.84
C HIS A 129 7.98 2.93 13.34
N SER A 130 8.89 2.14 12.76
CA SER A 130 8.68 1.46 11.48
C SER A 130 8.79 -0.06 11.66
N PRO A 131 7.81 -0.87 11.20
CA PRO A 131 7.88 -2.31 11.34
C PRO A 131 9.09 -2.87 10.61
N ARG A 132 9.79 -3.81 11.25
CA ARG A 132 10.75 -4.66 10.55
C ARG A 132 10.00 -5.74 9.79
N GLY A 133 10.73 -6.64 9.14
CA GLY A 133 10.10 -7.72 8.43
C GLY A 133 11.08 -8.68 7.81
N ASN A 134 10.55 -9.60 7.02
CA ASN A 134 11.35 -10.48 6.21
C ASN A 134 11.96 -9.68 5.05
N THR A 135 13.14 -9.12 5.25
CA THR A 135 13.87 -8.35 4.22
C THR A 135 15.19 -9.01 3.82
N LYS A 136 15.49 -10.19 4.38
CA LYS A 136 16.69 -10.98 4.10
C LYS A 136 16.40 -12.49 4.16
N TRP A 137 15.71 -13.01 3.14
CA TRP A 137 15.52 -14.45 2.89
C TRP A 137 14.98 -15.25 4.09
N GLY A 138 13.98 -14.70 4.77
CA GLY A 138 13.37 -15.24 5.99
C GLY A 138 13.82 -14.55 7.27
N LEU A 139 14.80 -13.64 7.20
CA LEU A 139 15.31 -12.81 8.30
C LEU A 139 14.94 -11.34 8.10
N SER A 140 15.08 -10.56 9.17
CA SER A 140 15.20 -9.11 9.03
C SER A 140 16.66 -8.71 8.72
N SER A 141 16.84 -7.80 7.76
CA SER A 141 18.13 -7.14 7.50
C SER A 141 18.60 -6.31 8.69
N ASP A 142 17.67 -5.66 9.39
CA ASP A 142 17.95 -4.72 10.48
C ASP A 142 18.20 -5.44 11.80
N ASN A 143 17.68 -6.67 11.94
CA ASN A 143 17.95 -7.55 13.07
C ASN A 143 17.93 -9.03 12.66
N ILE A 144 19.10 -9.58 12.36
CA ILE A 144 19.25 -10.97 11.88
C ILE A 144 18.84 -12.05 12.90
N SER A 145 18.60 -11.70 14.16
CA SER A 145 18.04 -12.63 15.15
C SER A 145 16.54 -12.88 14.95
N GLU A 146 15.86 -11.97 14.25
CA GLU A 146 14.44 -12.06 13.92
C GLU A 146 14.26 -12.88 12.65
N LYS A 147 13.40 -13.90 12.74
CA LYS A 147 13.15 -14.84 11.65
C LYS A 147 11.68 -15.20 11.58
N GLY A 148 11.18 -15.34 10.36
CA GLY A 148 9.92 -16.01 10.06
C GLY A 148 10.14 -17.47 9.70
N ARG A 149 9.05 -18.24 9.61
CA ARG A 149 9.10 -19.60 9.09
C ARG A 149 8.99 -19.54 7.58
N ARG A 150 10.01 -20.05 6.87
CA ARG A 150 10.01 -20.03 5.40
C ARG A 150 8.97 -20.98 4.83
N VAL A 151 8.36 -20.58 3.72
CA VAL A 151 7.35 -21.38 2.99
C VAL A 151 7.96 -22.69 2.49
N ASP A 152 9.23 -22.68 2.07
CA ASP A 152 9.96 -23.86 1.60
C ASP A 152 10.61 -24.70 2.72
N GLY A 153 10.41 -24.31 3.98
CA GLY A 153 10.98 -25.02 5.14
C GLY A 153 12.51 -24.89 5.27
N MET A 154 13.18 -24.12 4.42
CA MET A 154 14.62 -23.91 4.51
C MET A 154 14.99 -23.02 5.71
N THR A 155 16.27 -23.03 6.07
CA THR A 155 16.81 -22.14 7.11
C THR A 155 16.68 -20.67 6.69
N ALA A 156 16.17 -19.83 7.58
CA ALA A 156 16.12 -18.39 7.35
C ALA A 156 17.53 -17.81 7.12
N GLY A 157 17.67 -16.96 6.09
CA GLY A 157 18.94 -16.41 5.62
C GLY A 157 19.63 -17.22 4.52
N ALA A 158 19.13 -18.42 4.19
CA ALA A 158 19.65 -19.16 3.04
C ALA A 158 19.18 -18.50 1.72
N GLU A 159 20.12 -18.03 0.91
CA GLU A 159 19.85 -17.33 -0.36
C GLU A 159 19.64 -18.31 -1.53
N SER A 160 18.80 -19.31 -1.30
CA SER A 160 18.36 -20.30 -2.29
C SER A 160 16.90 -20.65 -2.05
N GLY A 161 16.23 -21.24 -3.04
CA GLY A 161 14.79 -21.51 -2.97
C GLY A 161 13.97 -20.21 -2.96
N THR A 162 12.91 -20.16 -2.14
CA THR A 162 12.10 -18.95 -1.95
C THR A 162 12.31 -18.37 -0.56
N GLY A 163 12.70 -17.10 -0.50
CA GLY A 163 12.85 -16.40 0.77
C GLY A 163 11.54 -16.02 1.45
N LEU A 164 10.38 -16.38 0.87
CA LEU A 164 9.07 -16.10 1.43
C LEU A 164 8.87 -16.78 2.79
N THR A 165 8.23 -16.07 3.70
CA THR A 165 7.80 -16.59 4.99
C THR A 165 6.29 -16.75 5.03
N LEU A 166 5.84 -17.76 5.78
CA LEU A 166 4.44 -17.94 6.12
C LEU A 166 3.92 -16.66 6.77
N THR A 167 2.73 -16.23 6.36
CA THR A 167 2.12 -14.98 6.78
C THR A 167 2.02 -14.85 8.29
N GLY A 168 2.56 -13.76 8.83
CA GLY A 168 2.56 -13.45 10.25
C GLY A 168 3.42 -14.35 11.13
N SER A 169 4.29 -15.17 10.53
CA SER A 169 5.17 -16.09 11.27
C SER A 169 6.39 -15.41 11.93
N GLY A 170 6.63 -14.14 11.61
CA GLY A 170 7.66 -13.33 12.23
C GLY A 170 7.30 -12.85 13.64
N PRO A 171 8.28 -12.28 14.36
CA PRO A 171 8.08 -11.74 15.70
C PRO A 171 7.17 -10.49 15.70
N VAL A 172 6.82 -10.05 16.91
CA VAL A 172 5.99 -8.86 17.12
C VAL A 172 6.56 -7.57 16.51
N SER A 173 7.89 -7.47 16.38
CA SER A 173 8.57 -6.34 15.73
C SER A 173 8.30 -6.25 14.23
N TRP A 174 7.73 -7.29 13.61
CA TRP A 174 7.31 -7.29 12.20
C TRP A 174 5.87 -6.83 12.01
N ARG A 175 5.28 -6.26 13.06
CA ARG A 175 3.91 -5.77 13.08
C ARG A 175 3.87 -4.27 13.26
N HIS A 176 2.95 -3.61 12.56
CA HIS A 176 2.91 -2.15 12.40
C HIS A 176 2.94 -1.33 13.70
N ASN A 177 2.44 -1.90 14.80
CA ASN A 177 2.31 -1.28 16.11
C ASN A 177 3.07 -2.02 17.23
N ARG A 178 3.94 -2.99 16.88
CA ARG A 178 4.63 -3.88 17.84
C ARG A 178 3.70 -4.59 18.84
N ASP A 179 2.51 -4.94 18.38
CA ASP A 179 1.59 -5.81 19.11
C ASP A 179 1.34 -7.11 18.32
N TYR A 180 1.12 -8.24 18.99
CA TYR A 180 0.77 -9.51 18.33
C TYR A 180 -0.56 -9.44 17.58
N ALA A 181 -1.44 -8.54 18.00
CA ALA A 181 -2.66 -8.18 17.29
C ALA A 181 -2.42 -7.11 16.21
N GLY A 182 -1.18 -6.74 15.90
CA GLY A 182 -0.87 -5.80 14.82
C GLY A 182 -0.99 -6.40 13.41
N ILE A 183 -1.13 -5.52 12.43
CA ILE A 183 -0.93 -5.84 11.01
C ILE A 183 0.52 -6.31 10.80
N ALA A 184 0.70 -7.50 10.26
CA ALA A 184 1.99 -8.14 10.02
C ALA A 184 2.49 -7.95 8.59
N ASP A 185 3.81 -8.08 8.43
CA ASP A 185 4.52 -8.23 7.15
C ASP A 185 4.26 -7.08 6.16
N LEU A 186 4.10 -5.85 6.66
CA LEU A 186 4.06 -4.66 5.80
C LEU A 186 5.45 -4.24 5.29
N ALA A 187 6.49 -4.70 5.96
CA ALA A 187 7.88 -4.56 5.55
C ALA A 187 8.38 -5.92 5.04
N GLY A 188 8.82 -6.00 3.80
CA GLY A 188 9.37 -7.23 3.24
C GLY A 188 8.34 -8.35 3.02
N ASN A 189 8.83 -9.58 2.97
CA ASN A 189 8.17 -10.79 2.49
C ASN A 189 7.83 -10.68 1.00
N VAL A 190 6.81 -9.90 0.65
CA VAL A 190 6.37 -9.65 -0.73
C VAL A 190 6.13 -8.16 -0.92
N TRP A 191 6.45 -7.65 -2.11
CA TRP A 191 5.92 -6.36 -2.51
C TRP A 191 4.40 -6.45 -2.57
N GLU A 192 3.68 -5.43 -2.10
CA GLU A 192 2.22 -5.40 -2.19
C GLU A 192 1.77 -4.34 -3.21
N GLN A 193 0.97 -4.77 -4.18
CA GLN A 193 0.32 -3.87 -5.11
C GLN A 193 -0.76 -3.08 -4.39
N VAL A 194 -0.71 -1.76 -4.52
CA VAL A 194 -1.76 -0.87 -4.03
C VAL A 194 -2.56 -0.29 -5.18
N THR A 195 -3.84 -0.03 -4.94
CA THR A 195 -4.73 0.61 -5.93
C THR A 195 -4.88 2.11 -5.67
N GLY A 196 -5.44 2.84 -6.64
CA GLY A 196 -5.77 4.27 -6.47
C GLY A 196 -4.62 5.27 -6.67
N VAL A 197 -3.44 4.81 -7.07
CA VAL A 197 -2.31 5.64 -7.52
C VAL A 197 -1.67 5.04 -8.76
N ARG A 198 -1.24 5.90 -9.69
CA ARG A 198 -0.39 5.53 -10.84
C ARG A 198 0.43 6.73 -11.30
N PHE A 199 1.38 6.47 -12.18
CA PHE A 199 2.10 7.49 -12.94
C PHE A 199 1.87 7.26 -14.43
N CYS A 200 1.41 8.28 -15.15
CA CYS A 200 1.11 8.16 -16.58
C CYS A 200 1.96 9.16 -17.37
N GLY A 201 2.98 8.70 -18.09
CA GLY A 201 3.97 9.57 -18.77
C GLY A 201 4.70 10.52 -17.82
N GLY A 202 4.85 10.12 -16.56
CA GLY A 202 5.39 10.96 -15.48
C GLY A 202 4.40 11.94 -14.85
N GLU A 203 3.12 11.92 -15.19
CA GLU A 203 2.10 12.61 -14.39
C GLU A 203 1.69 11.75 -13.20
N LEU A 204 1.77 12.29 -11.98
CA LEU A 204 1.18 11.65 -10.82
C LEU A 204 -0.36 11.71 -10.93
N GLN A 205 -1.00 10.55 -10.89
CA GLN A 205 -2.45 10.43 -10.92
C GLN A 205 -2.94 9.59 -9.74
N ILE A 206 -4.00 10.07 -9.08
CA ILE A 206 -4.65 9.41 -7.95
C ILE A 206 -6.15 9.31 -8.18
N MET A 207 -6.80 8.38 -7.51
CA MET A 207 -8.26 8.40 -7.38
C MET A 207 -8.66 9.29 -6.21
N THR A 208 -9.81 9.96 -6.31
CA THR A 208 -10.30 10.86 -5.26
C THR A 208 -10.46 10.12 -3.94
N ASN A 209 -9.81 10.62 -2.88
CA ASN A 209 -9.84 10.03 -1.54
C ASN A 209 -9.58 8.51 -1.56
N ASN A 210 -10.47 7.71 -0.95
CA ASN A 210 -10.42 6.26 -1.00
C ASN A 210 -11.43 5.65 -1.99
N ASN A 211 -11.81 6.38 -3.04
CA ASN A 211 -12.75 5.87 -4.06
C ASN A 211 -12.22 4.62 -4.78
N ALA A 212 -10.92 4.37 -4.76
CA ALA A 212 -10.31 3.12 -5.22
C ALA A 212 -10.90 1.87 -4.55
N ALA A 213 -11.40 1.99 -3.31
CA ALA A 213 -12.01 0.89 -2.54
C ALA A 213 -13.42 0.50 -3.03
N MET A 214 -14.13 1.35 -3.78
CA MET A 214 -15.49 1.03 -4.19
C MET A 214 -15.52 -0.15 -5.15
N GLY A 215 -16.52 -1.03 -4.99
CA GLY A 215 -16.74 -2.17 -5.88
C GLY A 215 -17.03 -1.76 -7.33
N SER A 216 -17.57 -0.56 -7.53
CA SER A 216 -17.93 0.00 -8.84
C SER A 216 -16.81 0.80 -9.52
N THR A 217 -15.71 1.09 -8.82
CA THR A 217 -14.64 1.92 -9.41
C THR A 217 -13.96 1.19 -10.56
N ASP A 218 -13.91 1.86 -11.71
CA ASP A 218 -13.12 1.42 -12.85
C ASP A 218 -11.64 1.75 -12.63
N HIS A 219 -10.80 0.72 -12.61
CA HIS A 219 -9.34 0.83 -12.47
C HIS A 219 -8.62 0.73 -13.81
N SER A 220 -9.35 0.67 -14.93
CA SER A 220 -8.79 0.57 -16.28
C SER A 220 -7.88 1.76 -16.62
N LEU A 221 -7.06 1.57 -17.66
CA LEU A 221 -6.17 2.60 -18.18
C LEU A 221 -6.93 3.88 -18.58
N SER A 222 -8.11 3.73 -19.18
CA SER A 222 -8.98 4.79 -19.69
C SER A 222 -9.96 5.36 -18.66
N SER A 223 -9.92 4.90 -17.41
CA SER A 223 -10.87 5.33 -16.39
C SER A 223 -10.81 6.84 -16.14
N THR A 224 -11.99 7.46 -16.04
CA THR A 224 -12.14 8.87 -15.68
C THR A 224 -11.98 9.12 -14.17
N ALA A 225 -11.87 8.06 -13.39
CA ALA A 225 -11.61 8.12 -11.94
C ALA A 225 -10.18 8.59 -11.63
N TRP A 226 -9.24 8.42 -12.57
CA TRP A 226 -7.88 8.95 -12.44
C TRP A 226 -7.90 10.48 -12.52
N LYS A 227 -7.32 11.12 -11.50
CA LYS A 227 -7.16 12.57 -11.40
C LYS A 227 -5.70 12.93 -11.26
N ALA A 228 -5.26 13.95 -12.00
CA ALA A 228 -3.96 14.53 -11.78
C ALA A 228 -4.00 15.39 -10.50
N VAL A 229 -2.86 15.59 -9.85
CA VAL A 229 -2.77 16.44 -8.65
C VAL A 229 -2.23 17.81 -9.07
N SER A 230 -2.90 18.90 -8.72
CA SER A 230 -2.41 20.26 -8.90
C SER A 230 -1.15 20.47 -8.06
N GLY A 231 -0.06 20.93 -8.69
CA GLY A 231 1.17 21.31 -8.02
C GLY A 231 1.07 22.64 -7.25
N VAL A 232 -0.05 23.37 -7.35
CA VAL A 232 -0.27 24.65 -6.67
C VAL A 232 -0.90 24.46 -5.29
N ASP A 233 -1.89 23.58 -5.19
CA ASP A 233 -2.74 23.45 -4.00
C ASP A 233 -3.14 22.01 -3.67
N GLY A 234 -2.75 21.03 -4.51
CA GLY A 234 -3.13 19.63 -4.34
C GLY A 234 -4.55 19.31 -4.76
N SER A 235 -5.29 20.26 -5.36
CA SER A 235 -6.62 20.01 -5.93
C SER A 235 -6.56 18.98 -7.06
N LEU A 236 -7.67 18.31 -7.31
CA LEU A 236 -7.77 17.26 -8.32
C LEU A 236 -8.11 17.85 -9.69
N LEU A 237 -7.29 17.53 -10.69
CA LEU A 237 -7.43 17.99 -12.06
C LEU A 237 -7.84 16.82 -12.97
N ILE A 238 -8.51 17.12 -14.07
CA ILE A 238 -8.77 16.14 -15.13
C ILE A 238 -7.46 15.96 -15.92
N PRO A 239 -6.90 14.74 -15.99
CA PRO A 239 -5.71 14.49 -16.79
C PRO A 239 -5.94 14.76 -18.27
N THR A 240 -5.00 15.47 -18.89
CA THR A 240 -4.93 15.64 -20.34
C THR A 240 -3.54 15.26 -20.83
N GLY A 241 -3.44 14.82 -22.08
CA GLY A 241 -2.17 14.50 -22.71
C GLY A 241 -2.31 14.27 -24.20
N THR A 242 -1.18 14.17 -24.87
CA THR A 242 -1.06 13.83 -26.30
C THR A 242 -0.43 12.46 -26.47
N GLY A 243 -0.70 11.80 -27.60
CA GLY A 243 -0.23 10.44 -27.85
C GLY A 243 -1.18 9.38 -27.30
N THR A 244 -0.70 8.14 -27.16
CA THR A 244 -1.52 7.02 -26.70
C THR A 244 -1.30 6.78 -25.21
N ALA A 245 -2.35 7.00 -24.39
CA ALA A 245 -2.28 6.79 -22.94
C ALA A 245 -1.74 5.40 -22.60
N GLY A 246 -0.93 5.32 -21.55
CA GLY A 246 -0.30 4.06 -21.09
C GLY A 246 0.88 3.57 -21.91
N THR A 247 1.27 4.29 -22.98
CA THR A 247 2.47 4.00 -23.78
C THR A 247 3.51 5.10 -23.64
N ASP A 248 4.75 4.84 -24.03
CA ASP A 248 5.84 5.83 -23.97
C ASP A 248 5.62 7.05 -24.89
N SER A 249 4.64 6.97 -25.80
CA SER A 249 4.21 8.12 -26.61
C SER A 249 3.33 9.11 -25.84
N TRP A 250 2.81 8.75 -24.67
CA TRP A 250 1.97 9.61 -23.86
C TRP A 250 2.77 10.75 -23.23
N VAL A 251 2.37 11.98 -23.54
CA VAL A 251 2.95 13.19 -22.96
C VAL A 251 1.83 13.95 -22.22
N PRO A 252 1.87 14.01 -20.88
CA PRO A 252 0.90 14.76 -20.10
C PRO A 252 0.94 16.27 -20.41
N THR A 253 -0.23 16.86 -20.63
CA THR A 253 -0.42 18.30 -20.92
C THR A 253 -1.24 19.03 -19.87
N THR A 254 -1.71 18.33 -18.83
CA THR A 254 -2.49 18.94 -17.74
C THR A 254 -1.70 20.10 -17.13
N THR A 255 -2.29 21.30 -17.15
CA THR A 255 -1.63 22.51 -16.68
C THR A 255 -1.37 22.44 -15.17
N ASN A 256 -0.16 22.82 -14.76
CA ASN A 256 0.28 22.89 -13.36
C ASN A 256 0.18 21.60 -12.54
N SER A 257 -0.03 20.43 -13.16
CA SER A 257 -0.11 19.19 -12.38
C SER A 257 1.27 18.67 -11.99
N VAL A 258 1.32 17.91 -10.91
CA VAL A 258 2.53 17.29 -10.38
C VAL A 258 3.09 16.31 -11.41
N ARG A 259 4.36 16.52 -11.75
CA ARG A 259 5.16 15.62 -12.58
C ARG A 259 6.19 14.89 -11.72
N ILE A 260 6.54 13.68 -12.13
CA ILE A 260 7.65 12.91 -11.59
C ILE A 260 8.67 12.71 -12.70
N ASP A 261 9.92 13.04 -12.41
CA ASP A 261 11.05 12.74 -13.26
C ASP A 261 12.19 12.12 -12.42
N ILE A 262 13.19 11.54 -13.08
CA ILE A 262 14.37 10.98 -12.41
C ILE A 262 15.45 12.03 -12.15
N SER A 263 15.38 13.18 -12.82
CA SER A 263 16.28 14.32 -12.65
C SER A 263 15.67 15.62 -13.22
N GLY A 264 16.37 16.74 -13.08
CA GLY A 264 15.96 18.03 -13.66
C GLY A 264 15.21 18.95 -12.69
N THR A 265 14.67 20.05 -13.23
CA THR A 265 14.10 21.19 -12.47
C THR A 265 12.83 21.74 -13.11
N GLY A 266 12.05 20.87 -13.77
CA GLY A 266 10.77 21.25 -14.37
C GLY A 266 9.79 21.87 -13.36
N ASN A 267 8.90 22.73 -13.84
CA ASN A 267 7.86 23.34 -13.01
C ASN A 267 6.92 22.26 -12.45
N TYR A 268 6.65 22.32 -11.14
CA TYR A 268 5.82 21.35 -10.42
C TYR A 268 6.30 19.89 -10.57
N THR A 269 7.60 19.70 -10.82
CA THR A 269 8.21 18.37 -10.96
C THR A 269 8.91 17.96 -9.67
N LEU A 270 8.51 16.80 -9.13
CA LEU A 270 9.26 16.09 -8.11
C LEU A 270 10.28 15.16 -8.78
N VAL A 271 11.43 14.99 -8.13
CA VAL A 271 12.47 14.07 -8.58
C VAL A 271 12.45 12.82 -7.71
N TYR A 272 12.08 11.69 -8.30
CA TYR A 272 12.21 10.35 -7.71
C TYR A 272 13.37 9.63 -8.38
N GLY A 273 14.39 9.26 -7.60
CA GLY A 273 15.53 8.53 -8.16
C GLY A 273 15.19 7.08 -8.51
N GLU A 274 16.07 6.47 -9.31
CA GLU A 274 16.13 5.01 -9.43
C GLU A 274 16.96 4.45 -8.27
N ASN A 275 16.39 3.53 -7.50
CA ASN A 275 17.05 2.87 -6.36
C ASN A 275 17.63 3.86 -5.34
N THR A 276 16.86 4.89 -5.00
CA THR A 276 17.21 5.87 -3.96
C THR A 276 16.45 5.57 -2.67
N LEU A 277 16.62 6.43 -1.67
CA LEU A 277 15.86 6.38 -0.43
C LEU A 277 14.61 7.27 -0.54
N PHE A 278 13.54 6.92 0.17
CA PHE A 278 12.28 7.65 0.11
C PHE A 278 12.42 9.10 0.57
N THR A 279 13.25 9.38 1.58
CA THR A 279 13.54 10.76 2.01
C THR A 279 14.36 11.56 1.00
N SER A 280 14.97 10.89 0.00
CA SER A 280 15.76 11.54 -1.05
C SER A 280 14.91 12.10 -2.20
N ALA A 281 13.58 11.99 -2.14
CA ALA A 281 12.70 12.67 -3.08
C ALA A 281 12.91 14.20 -3.01
N ARG A 282 13.09 14.86 -4.16
CA ARG A 282 13.39 16.30 -4.22
C ARG A 282 12.30 17.10 -4.92
N ASN A 283 12.27 18.40 -4.65
CA ASN A 283 11.38 19.37 -5.30
C ASN A 283 12.19 20.58 -5.81
N PRO A 284 13.03 20.40 -6.85
CA PRO A 284 14.11 21.35 -7.18
C PRO A 284 13.73 22.43 -8.19
N GLY A 285 12.48 22.44 -8.69
CA GLY A 285 12.05 23.36 -9.76
C GLY A 285 12.07 24.84 -9.31
N ALA A 286 12.30 25.75 -10.28
CA ALA A 286 12.20 27.19 -10.03
C ALA A 286 10.77 27.61 -9.65
N THR A 287 9.77 26.91 -10.23
CA THR A 287 8.39 26.88 -9.72
C THR A 287 8.17 25.51 -9.09
N PRO A 288 8.47 25.31 -7.79
CA PRO A 288 8.37 24.00 -7.15
C PRO A 288 6.91 23.60 -6.93
N VAL A 289 6.67 22.32 -6.66
CA VAL A 289 5.39 21.87 -6.08
C VAL A 289 5.18 22.61 -4.77
N ALA A 290 4.09 23.35 -4.66
CA ALA A 290 3.82 24.20 -3.52
C ALA A 290 3.53 23.36 -2.26
N GLU A 291 3.79 23.94 -1.09
CA GLU A 291 3.65 23.25 0.20
C GLU A 291 2.22 22.73 0.45
N ALA A 292 1.19 23.42 -0.04
CA ALA A 292 -0.20 22.94 0.03
C ALA A 292 -0.40 21.62 -0.74
N ALA A 293 0.21 21.51 -1.94
CA ALA A 293 0.20 20.27 -2.71
C ALA A 293 1.08 19.19 -2.05
N LEU A 294 2.27 19.53 -1.57
CA LEU A 294 3.14 18.59 -0.85
C LEU A 294 2.45 18.01 0.39
N ARG A 295 1.64 18.80 1.11
CA ARG A 295 0.83 18.33 2.23
C ARG A 295 -0.13 17.21 1.81
N VAL A 296 -0.81 17.36 0.67
CA VAL A 296 -1.66 16.30 0.11
C VAL A 296 -0.85 15.05 -0.22
N LEU A 297 0.34 15.22 -0.81
CA LEU A 297 1.21 14.08 -1.14
C LEU A 297 1.79 13.37 0.09
N ARG A 298 2.13 14.10 1.15
CA ARG A 298 2.58 13.53 2.43
C ARG A 298 1.48 12.73 3.12
N ARG A 299 0.22 13.20 3.07
CA ARG A 299 -0.95 12.41 3.53
C ARG A 299 -1.06 11.08 2.79
N LEU A 300 -0.63 11.01 1.53
CA LEU A 300 -0.67 9.78 0.72
C LEU A 300 0.66 9.01 0.72
N MET A 301 1.65 9.42 1.51
CA MET A 301 3.01 8.86 1.51
C MET A 301 3.58 8.76 0.09
N LEU A 302 3.37 9.80 -0.71
CA LEU A 302 3.97 10.04 -2.04
C LEU A 302 5.02 11.15 -1.97
N PHE A 303 5.23 11.76 -0.82
CA PHE A 303 6.36 12.63 -0.54
C PHE A 303 6.74 12.44 0.94
N PRO A 304 8.03 12.48 1.29
CA PRO A 304 8.46 12.21 2.66
C PRO A 304 7.96 13.26 3.65
N LEU A 305 7.61 12.80 4.85
CA LEU A 305 7.56 13.63 6.05
C LEU A 305 8.98 13.79 6.63
N ALA A 306 9.20 14.87 7.37
CA ALA A 306 10.38 14.98 8.20
C ALA A 306 10.29 14.01 9.38
N GLY A 307 11.42 13.40 9.76
CA GLY A 307 11.51 12.54 10.95
C GLY A 307 10.99 11.11 10.77
N LEU A 308 10.88 10.60 9.54
CA LEU A 308 10.62 9.18 9.31
C LEU A 308 11.68 8.32 10.02
N VAL A 309 11.23 7.28 10.72
CA VAL A 309 12.11 6.42 11.55
C VAL A 309 12.88 5.41 10.71
N SER A 310 12.31 4.96 9.59
CA SER A 310 13.02 4.20 8.55
C SER A 310 13.05 4.99 7.26
N ASP A 311 14.17 4.91 6.55
CA ASP A 311 14.33 5.48 5.23
C ASP A 311 14.47 4.34 4.22
N ASP A 312 13.32 3.92 3.71
CA ASP A 312 13.19 2.73 2.87
C ASP A 312 13.38 3.10 1.39
N SER A 313 13.35 2.12 0.49
CA SER A 313 13.64 2.38 -0.92
C SER A 313 12.54 3.19 -1.64
N LEU A 314 12.98 4.11 -2.50
CA LEU A 314 12.18 4.74 -3.54
C LEU A 314 12.83 4.45 -4.89
N SER A 315 12.07 3.87 -5.80
CA SER A 315 12.55 3.63 -7.16
C SER A 315 11.44 3.90 -8.16
N TYR A 316 11.70 4.83 -9.07
CA TYR A 316 10.80 5.21 -10.13
C TYR A 316 11.51 5.13 -11.49
N SER A 317 10.82 4.55 -12.47
CA SER A 317 11.28 4.61 -13.87
C SER A 317 10.18 5.22 -14.72
N LYS A 318 10.60 6.12 -15.63
CA LYS A 318 9.69 6.79 -16.56
C LYS A 318 9.09 5.77 -17.53
N GLY A 319 7.80 5.93 -17.84
CA GLY A 319 7.11 5.11 -18.82
C GLY A 319 5.68 5.56 -19.05
N GLY A 320 5.00 4.87 -19.98
CA GLY A 320 3.61 5.12 -20.33
C GLY A 320 2.62 5.08 -19.17
N GLU A 321 2.30 3.90 -18.63
CA GLU A 321 1.59 3.73 -17.37
C GLU A 321 2.47 2.93 -16.43
N VAL A 322 2.66 3.43 -15.22
CA VAL A 322 3.48 2.83 -14.18
C VAL A 322 2.67 2.74 -12.89
N MET A 323 2.65 1.55 -12.31
CA MET A 323 1.85 1.21 -11.13
C MET A 323 2.73 1.17 -9.88
N THR A 324 2.10 1.20 -8.70
CA THR A 324 2.80 1.31 -7.43
C THR A 324 2.78 0.00 -6.63
N LEU A 325 3.96 -0.37 -6.14
CA LEU A 325 4.20 -1.42 -5.17
C LEU A 325 4.72 -0.80 -3.87
N ARG A 326 4.36 -1.37 -2.74
CA ARG A 326 4.77 -0.92 -1.41
C ARG A 326 5.42 -2.05 -0.58
N GLY A 327 6.15 -1.69 0.46
CA GLY A 327 6.59 -2.63 1.53
C GLY A 327 7.93 -3.33 1.30
N GLY A 328 8.28 -3.66 0.07
CA GLY A 328 9.49 -4.45 -0.21
C GLY A 328 9.27 -5.96 -0.17
N ALA A 329 10.19 -6.74 -0.73
CA ALA A 329 10.20 -8.19 -0.68
C ALA A 329 11.37 -8.73 0.17
N TYR A 330 11.38 -10.05 0.38
CA TYR A 330 12.39 -10.77 1.18
C TYR A 330 13.85 -10.57 0.77
N SER A 331 14.12 -10.01 -0.40
CA SER A 331 15.49 -9.82 -0.91
C SER A 331 15.93 -8.35 -0.94
N ASN A 332 15.10 -7.42 -0.48
CA ASN A 332 15.38 -5.98 -0.61
C ASN A 332 16.37 -5.43 0.43
N GLY A 333 16.73 -6.21 1.45
CA GLY A 333 17.61 -5.74 2.52
C GLY A 333 17.03 -4.50 3.21
N THR A 334 17.89 -3.52 3.47
CA THR A 334 17.50 -2.23 4.10
C THR A 334 16.55 -1.39 3.24
N GLY A 335 16.31 -1.75 1.97
CA GLY A 335 15.34 -1.05 1.12
C GLY A 335 13.88 -1.48 1.34
N GLY A 336 13.62 -2.58 2.05
CA GLY A 336 12.27 -3.02 2.38
C GLY A 336 11.76 -2.39 3.68
N GLY A 337 10.53 -1.90 3.67
CA GLY A 337 9.93 -1.23 4.81
C GLY A 337 8.61 -0.54 4.46
N ILE A 338 7.90 -0.03 5.48
CA ILE A 338 6.57 0.59 5.33
C ILE A 338 6.57 1.82 4.40
N ASN A 339 7.70 2.52 4.31
CA ASN A 339 7.88 3.70 3.46
C ASN A 339 8.36 3.33 2.04
N ALA A 340 8.65 2.06 1.77
CA ALA A 340 9.16 1.64 0.48
C ALA A 340 8.13 1.86 -0.63
N LEU A 341 8.57 2.44 -1.75
CA LEU A 341 7.76 2.72 -2.93
C LEU A 341 8.52 2.32 -4.20
N LEU A 342 7.96 1.36 -4.93
CA LEU A 342 8.47 0.95 -6.23
C LEU A 342 7.43 1.28 -7.31
N ALA A 343 7.84 2.09 -8.27
CA ALA A 343 7.03 2.52 -9.41
C ALA A 343 7.87 2.48 -10.69
N ASN A 344 8.21 1.27 -11.13
CA ASN A 344 8.99 1.03 -12.35
C ASN A 344 8.40 -0.08 -13.26
N ARG A 345 7.15 -0.48 -12.99
CA ARG A 345 6.45 -1.54 -13.72
C ARG A 345 5.08 -1.04 -14.19
N GLY A 346 4.73 -1.39 -15.42
CA GLY A 346 3.39 -1.13 -15.95
C GLY A 346 2.36 -2.13 -15.43
N ARG A 347 1.10 -1.90 -15.76
CA ARG A 347 -0.05 -2.70 -15.29
C ARG A 347 0.08 -4.21 -15.53
N THR A 348 0.68 -4.61 -16.64
CA THR A 348 0.83 -6.03 -16.99
C THR A 348 2.02 -6.70 -16.31
N SER A 349 3.00 -5.92 -15.84
CA SER A 349 4.23 -6.43 -15.21
C SER A 349 4.32 -6.17 -13.71
N VAL A 350 3.52 -5.25 -13.16
CA VAL A 350 3.54 -4.90 -11.73
C VAL A 350 3.23 -6.11 -10.84
N GLY A 351 2.39 -7.00 -11.32
CA GLY A 351 2.04 -8.23 -10.63
C GLY A 351 3.10 -9.33 -10.68
N GLN A 352 4.17 -9.20 -11.47
CA GLN A 352 5.14 -10.28 -11.67
C GLN A 352 6.09 -10.46 -10.46
N SER A 353 6.71 -11.65 -10.39
CA SER A 353 7.69 -12.02 -9.35
C SER A 353 7.08 -12.06 -7.95
N ASN A 354 7.78 -11.55 -6.93
CA ASN A 354 7.39 -11.52 -5.52
C ASN A 354 6.40 -10.39 -5.21
N SER A 355 5.43 -10.16 -6.09
CA SER A 355 4.40 -9.12 -5.94
C SER A 355 3.05 -9.76 -5.59
N GLY A 356 2.53 -9.41 -4.42
CA GLY A 356 1.26 -9.86 -3.87
C GLY A 356 0.25 -8.72 -3.77
N VAL A 357 -0.82 -8.99 -3.02
CA VAL A 357 -1.94 -8.07 -2.74
C VAL A 357 -2.48 -8.41 -1.35
N ARG A 358 -3.05 -7.43 -0.65
CA ARG A 358 -3.72 -7.62 0.63
C ARG A 358 -5.19 -7.17 0.54
N PRO A 359 -6.14 -7.94 1.12
CA PRO A 359 -7.54 -7.54 1.13
C PRO A 359 -7.79 -6.52 2.24
N VAL A 360 -8.65 -5.56 1.96
CA VAL A 360 -9.21 -4.61 2.91
C VAL A 360 -10.73 -4.64 2.77
N TYR A 361 -11.43 -4.36 3.87
CA TYR A 361 -12.87 -4.20 3.88
C TYR A 361 -13.22 -2.83 4.47
N TYR A 362 -14.21 -2.18 3.88
CA TYR A 362 -14.97 -1.13 4.54
C TYR A 362 -16.44 -1.51 4.51
N LYS A 363 -17.21 -1.03 5.49
CA LYS A 363 -18.66 -1.21 5.50
C LYS A 363 -19.27 -0.18 4.54
N PRO A 364 -19.83 -0.59 3.38
CA PRO A 364 -20.34 0.35 2.38
C PRO A 364 -21.59 1.11 2.80
#